data_AF-A0AAN5YWF5-F1
#
_entry.id   AF-A0AAN5YWF5-F1
#
_cell.length_a   1.000
_cell.length_b   1.000
_cell.length_c   1.000
_cell.angle_alpha   90.00
_cell.angle_beta   90.00
_cell.angle_gamma   90.00
#
_symmetry.space_group_name_H-M   'P 1'
#
loop_
_entity.id
_entity.type
_entity.pdbx_description
1 polymer ?
#
loop_
_entity_poly.entity_id
_entity_poly.type
_entity_poly.pdbx_seq_one_letter_code
_entity_poly.pdbx_strand_id
1 'polypeptide(L)'
;MEEITERLSYVKLAPQKSDAFLRAFEKVVAYASELRGDQLSDAEIDVTRRLAGPFTCGRLLILLIEPRQQHPWRQGIHTVILDCATLNALREGVHIGSNGALSLADDVSVLDLRPFVWAGLKDRLEEGQLVKLYDLVIEAISAKRPDTILRMGNVRHQSLVEGQ
;
A
#
# COMPACT_ATOMS: atom_id res chain seq x y z
N MET A 1 -24.10 -5.34 -24.09
CA MET A 1 -23.26 -4.61 -23.10
C MET A 1 -23.72 -4.92 -21.67
N GLU A 2 -25.02 -4.87 -21.35
CA GLU A 2 -25.57 -5.31 -20.05
C GLU A 2 -25.18 -6.73 -19.63
N GLU A 3 -25.21 -7.68 -20.58
CA GLU A 3 -24.95 -9.10 -20.31
C GLU A 3 -23.51 -9.40 -19.85
N ILE A 4 -22.52 -8.60 -20.28
CA ILE A 4 -21.12 -8.75 -19.83
C ILE A 4 -20.98 -8.22 -18.41
N THR A 5 -21.63 -7.09 -18.11
CA THR A 5 -21.61 -6.46 -16.78
C THR A 5 -22.29 -7.35 -15.74
N GLU A 6 -23.39 -8.02 -16.10
CA GLU A 6 -24.04 -9.02 -15.23
C GLU A 6 -23.14 -10.24 -14.99
N ARG A 7 -22.43 -10.74 -16.01
CA ARG A 7 -21.57 -11.92 -15.83
C ARG A 7 -20.30 -11.65 -15.02
N LEU A 8 -19.80 -10.41 -15.02
CA LEU A 8 -18.70 -9.99 -14.15
C LEU A 8 -19.12 -9.86 -12.68
N SER A 9 -20.42 -9.63 -12.40
CA SER A 9 -20.95 -9.52 -11.04
C SER A 9 -20.91 -10.84 -10.23
N TYR A 10 -20.63 -11.97 -10.89
CA TYR A 10 -20.65 -13.32 -10.29
C TYR A 10 -19.29 -13.97 -10.10
N VAL A 11 -18.17 -13.30 -10.38
CA VAL A 11 -16.83 -13.83 -10.05
C VAL A 11 -16.55 -13.60 -8.57
N LYS A 12 -17.20 -14.39 -7.70
CA LYS A 12 -16.80 -14.55 -6.30
C LYS A 12 -15.52 -15.37 -6.24
N LEU A 13 -14.39 -14.73 -6.51
CA LEU A 13 -13.11 -15.22 -6.02
C LEU A 13 -13.11 -15.02 -4.51
N ALA A 14 -13.59 -16.02 -3.76
CA ALA A 14 -13.47 -16.05 -2.32
C ALA A 14 -11.98 -15.82 -1.97
N PRO A 15 -11.64 -14.68 -1.35
CA PRO A 15 -10.24 -14.34 -1.17
C PRO A 15 -9.60 -15.36 -0.23
N GLN A 16 -8.50 -15.96 -0.68
CA GLN A 16 -7.70 -16.81 0.19
C GLN A 16 -6.89 -15.91 1.13
N LYS A 17 -7.15 -15.98 2.43
CA LYS A 17 -6.34 -15.29 3.45
C LYS A 17 -4.87 -15.66 3.28
N SER A 18 -3.99 -14.67 3.46
CA SER A 18 -2.55 -14.80 3.35
C SER A 18 -1.87 -14.36 4.64
N ASP A 19 -1.64 -15.32 5.54
CA ASP A 19 -0.83 -15.07 6.74
C ASP A 19 0.62 -14.72 6.37
N ALA A 20 1.09 -15.19 5.21
CA ALA A 20 2.41 -14.83 4.68
C ALA A 20 2.49 -13.33 4.37
N PHE A 21 1.47 -12.77 3.71
CA PHE A 21 1.42 -11.35 3.43
C PHE A 21 1.33 -10.51 4.72
N LEU A 22 0.48 -10.92 5.67
CA LEU A 22 0.42 -10.25 6.98
C LEU A 22 1.79 -10.27 7.68
N ARG A 23 2.44 -11.44 7.78
CA ARG A 23 3.76 -11.55 8.42
C ARG A 23 4.82 -10.70 7.72
N ALA A 24 4.84 -10.67 6.40
CA ALA A 24 5.79 -9.86 5.64
C ALA A 24 5.53 -8.36 5.86
N PHE A 25 4.26 -7.93 5.91
CA PHE A 25 3.90 -6.56 6.25
C PHE A 25 4.28 -6.19 7.70
N GLU A 26 4.12 -7.10 8.67
CA GLU A 26 4.55 -6.82 10.05
C GLU A 26 6.08 -6.65 10.17
N LYS A 27 6.88 -7.26 9.28
CA LYS A 27 8.32 -6.96 9.21
C LYS A 27 8.60 -5.52 8.75
N VAL A 28 7.80 -5.01 7.81
CA VAL A 28 7.87 -3.61 7.37
C VAL A 28 7.54 -2.68 8.54
N VAL A 29 6.48 -2.98 9.29
CA VAL A 29 6.09 -2.21 10.49
C VAL A 29 7.21 -2.24 11.54
N ALA A 30 7.74 -3.42 11.86
CA ALA A 30 8.82 -3.57 12.83
C ALA A 30 10.06 -2.75 12.43
N TYR A 31 10.44 -2.79 11.15
CA TYR A 31 11.57 -2.02 10.66
C TYR A 31 11.31 -0.50 10.68
N ALA A 32 10.10 -0.06 10.35
CA ALA A 32 9.73 1.35 10.47
C ALA A 32 9.77 1.83 11.93
N SER A 33 9.35 1.00 12.89
CA SER A 33 9.47 1.28 14.32
C SER A 33 10.93 1.41 14.76
N GLU A 34 11.84 0.58 14.23
CA GLU A 34 13.29 0.73 14.48
C GLU A 34 13.83 2.06 13.93
N LEU A 35 13.39 2.47 12.74
CA LEU A 35 13.85 3.71 12.10
C LEU A 35 13.33 4.98 12.76
N ARG A 36 12.09 4.96 13.25
CA ARG A 36 11.38 6.16 13.72
C ARG A 36 11.21 6.24 15.23
N GLY A 37 11.35 5.12 15.94
CA GLY A 37 11.08 5.03 17.38
C GLY A 37 9.73 5.64 17.74
N ASP A 38 9.75 6.52 18.76
CA ASP A 38 8.56 7.19 19.31
C ASP A 38 7.85 8.13 18.32
N GLN A 39 8.45 8.42 17.16
CA GLN A 39 7.80 9.24 16.12
C GLN A 39 6.75 8.47 15.32
N LEU A 40 6.76 7.13 15.36
CA LEU A 40 5.76 6.31 14.69
C LEU A 40 4.58 6.05 15.63
N SER A 41 3.41 6.60 15.29
CA SER A 41 2.22 6.45 16.14
C SER A 41 1.43 5.19 15.80
N ASP A 42 0.79 4.60 16.81
CA ASP A 42 -0.12 3.44 16.62
C ASP A 42 -1.22 3.73 15.59
N ALA A 43 -1.76 4.95 15.59
CA ALA A 43 -2.79 5.36 14.63
C ALA A 43 -2.28 5.35 13.18
N GLU A 44 -1.02 5.69 12.97
CA GLU A 44 -0.38 5.61 11.65
C GLU A 44 -0.17 4.16 11.22
N ILE A 45 0.29 3.31 12.14
CA ILE A 45 0.41 1.86 11.91
C ILE A 45 -0.94 1.27 11.54
N ASP A 46 -1.99 1.57 12.29
CA ASP A 46 -3.32 1.01 12.07
C ASP A 46 -3.93 1.44 10.74
N VAL A 47 -3.84 2.72 10.38
CA VAL A 47 -4.35 3.18 9.08
C VAL A 47 -3.54 2.56 7.94
N THR A 48 -2.22 2.52 8.05
CA THR A 48 -1.36 1.94 7.01
C THR A 48 -1.59 0.44 6.88
N ARG A 49 -1.78 -0.28 7.98
CA ARG A 49 -2.14 -1.70 8.00
C ARG A 49 -3.50 -1.95 7.34
N ARG A 50 -4.49 -1.09 7.59
CA ARG A 50 -5.80 -1.19 6.93
C ARG A 50 -5.70 -0.95 5.43
N LEU A 51 -4.95 0.06 5.00
CA LEU A 51 -4.69 0.31 3.58
C LEU A 51 -3.95 -0.86 2.92
N ALA A 52 -2.99 -1.48 3.59
CA ALA A 52 -2.29 -2.67 3.09
C ALA A 52 -3.20 -3.89 2.95
N GLY A 53 -4.25 -3.96 3.77
CA GLY A 53 -5.29 -4.98 3.70
C GLY A 53 -6.11 -4.91 2.39
N PRO A 54 -6.94 -5.91 2.09
CA PRO A 54 -7.10 -7.15 2.83
C PRO A 54 -5.87 -8.06 2.71
N PHE A 55 -5.53 -8.77 3.80
CA PHE A 55 -4.39 -9.70 3.84
C PHE A 55 -4.74 -11.02 3.16
N THR A 56 -4.85 -10.97 1.83
CA THR A 56 -5.28 -12.07 0.97
C THR A 56 -4.34 -12.20 -0.22
N CYS A 57 -4.23 -13.41 -0.79
CA CYS A 57 -3.45 -13.63 -2.02
C CYS A 57 -4.18 -13.08 -3.26
N GLY A 58 -3.41 -12.71 -4.30
CA GLY A 58 -3.96 -12.29 -5.59
C GLY A 58 -4.48 -10.85 -5.62
N ARG A 59 -5.37 -10.61 -6.58
CA ARG A 59 -6.11 -9.36 -6.81
C ARG A 59 -5.25 -8.17 -7.20
N LEU A 60 -5.88 -7.00 -7.21
CA LEU A 60 -5.25 -5.72 -7.40
C LEU A 60 -4.42 -5.33 -6.16
N LEU A 61 -3.17 -4.94 -6.41
CA LEU A 61 -2.35 -4.15 -5.51
C LEU A 61 -2.12 -2.77 -6.14
N ILE A 62 -2.38 -1.70 -5.39
CA ILE A 62 -1.97 -0.36 -5.77
C ILE A 62 -0.67 -0.05 -5.05
N LEU A 63 0.36 0.30 -5.82
CA LEU A 63 1.67 0.63 -5.31
C LEU A 63 1.94 2.12 -5.49
N LEU A 64 1.93 2.84 -4.39
CA LEU A 64 2.27 4.25 -4.26
C LEU A 64 3.76 4.41 -3.94
N ILE A 65 4.23 5.66 -3.90
CA ILE A 65 5.64 5.95 -3.62
C ILE A 65 5.91 6.04 -2.12
N GLU A 66 5.22 6.94 -1.42
CA GLU A 66 5.44 7.25 -0.01
C GLU A 66 4.23 8.00 0.56
N PRO A 67 4.00 7.95 1.88
CA PRO A 67 2.97 8.75 2.52
C PRO A 67 3.35 10.24 2.52
N ARG A 68 2.35 11.13 2.48
CA ARG A 68 2.59 12.55 2.80
C ARG A 68 2.98 12.70 4.28
N GLN A 69 3.74 13.76 4.56
CA GLN A 69 4.27 14.03 5.90
C GLN A 69 3.19 14.17 6.99
N GLN A 70 2.02 14.73 6.64
CA GLN A 70 0.97 15.00 7.61
C GLN A 70 -0.34 14.37 7.12
N HIS A 71 -0.83 13.41 7.89
CA HIS A 71 -2.13 12.79 7.71
C HIS A 71 -2.90 12.83 9.04
N PRO A 72 -4.24 12.92 9.01
CA PRO A 72 -5.06 12.90 10.21
C PRO A 72 -5.23 11.46 10.74
N TRP A 73 -4.13 10.77 11.03
CA TRP A 73 -4.12 9.34 11.38
C TRP A 73 -5.11 8.95 12.49
N ARG A 74 -5.18 9.77 13.55
CA ARG A 74 -6.07 9.54 14.71
C ARG A 74 -7.56 9.63 14.36
N GLN A 75 -7.92 10.21 13.22
CA GLN A 75 -9.29 10.30 12.75
C GLN A 75 -9.71 9.06 11.94
N GLY A 76 -8.78 8.12 11.72
CA GLY A 76 -9.04 6.85 11.05
C GLY A 76 -8.94 6.91 9.52
N ILE A 77 -9.06 5.73 8.90
CA ILE A 77 -8.78 5.53 7.47
C ILE A 77 -9.65 6.39 6.55
N HIS A 78 -10.94 6.55 6.85
CA HIS A 78 -11.85 7.26 5.95
C HIS A 78 -11.47 8.74 5.85
N THR A 79 -11.15 9.37 6.99
CA THR A 79 -10.67 10.75 7.00
C THR A 79 -9.32 10.87 6.30
N VAL A 80 -8.40 9.93 6.50
CA VAL A 80 -7.11 9.91 5.80
C VAL A 80 -7.29 9.81 4.28
N ILE A 81 -8.21 8.96 3.81
CA ILE A 81 -8.52 8.81 2.39
C ILE A 81 -9.12 10.10 1.83
N LEU A 82 -10.09 10.71 2.53
CA LEU A 82 -10.78 11.91 2.07
C LEU A 82 -9.86 13.15 2.05
N ASP A 83 -8.99 13.27 3.05
CA ASP A 83 -8.09 14.42 3.21
C ASP A 83 -6.86 14.35 2.27
N CYS A 84 -6.49 13.16 1.79
CA CYS A 84 -5.38 12.98 0.87
C CYS A 84 -5.89 12.93 -0.58
N ALA A 85 -5.57 13.95 -1.39
CA ALA A 85 -6.03 14.04 -2.79
C ALA A 85 -5.74 12.77 -3.62
N THR A 86 -4.55 12.17 -3.47
CA THR A 86 -4.19 10.92 -4.16
C THR A 86 -5.09 9.76 -3.73
N LEU A 87 -5.28 9.57 -2.42
CA LEU A 87 -6.14 8.48 -1.92
C LEU A 87 -7.61 8.73 -2.24
N ASN A 88 -8.09 9.97 -2.21
CA ASN A 88 -9.45 10.30 -2.59
C ASN A 88 -9.70 10.02 -4.08
N ALA A 89 -8.75 10.40 -4.95
CA ALA A 89 -8.83 10.09 -6.38
C ALA A 89 -8.82 8.58 -6.63
N LEU A 90 -8.00 7.82 -5.92
CA LEU A 90 -8.02 6.35 -5.97
C LEU A 90 -9.35 5.78 -5.48
N ARG A 91 -9.93 6.34 -4.42
CA ARG A 91 -11.24 5.91 -3.90
C ARG A 91 -12.31 6.08 -4.96
N GLU A 92 -12.36 7.24 -5.60
CA GLU A 92 -13.30 7.52 -6.69
C GLU A 92 -13.06 6.60 -7.89
N GLY A 93 -11.81 6.43 -8.31
CA GLY A 93 -11.44 5.56 -9.43
C GLY A 93 -11.79 4.09 -9.19
N VAL A 94 -11.52 3.56 -7.99
CA VAL A 94 -11.89 2.19 -7.60
C VAL A 94 -13.41 2.04 -7.56
N HIS A 95 -14.11 3.00 -6.96
CA HIS A 95 -15.57 2.97 -6.87
C HIS A 95 -16.22 2.98 -8.26
N ILE A 96 -15.83 3.91 -9.14
CA ILE A 96 -16.36 4.02 -10.50
C ILE A 96 -15.98 2.79 -11.33
N GLY A 97 -14.71 2.39 -11.31
CA GLY A 97 -14.19 1.27 -12.09
C GLY A 97 -14.78 -0.08 -11.70
N SER A 98 -15.29 -0.21 -10.48
CA SER A 98 -15.98 -1.41 -9.98
C SER A 98 -17.50 -1.30 -10.00
N ASN A 99 -18.08 -0.22 -10.55
CA ASN A 99 -19.51 0.07 -10.47
C ASN A 99 -20.07 0.00 -9.03
N GLY A 100 -19.29 0.53 -8.09
CA GLY A 100 -19.61 0.57 -6.66
C GLY A 100 -19.38 -0.73 -5.89
N ALA A 101 -18.84 -1.77 -6.52
CA ALA A 101 -18.65 -3.08 -5.88
C ALA A 101 -17.44 -3.14 -4.91
N LEU A 102 -16.45 -2.25 -5.07
CA LEU A 102 -15.23 -2.26 -4.27
C LEU A 102 -15.04 -0.96 -3.48
N SER A 103 -14.56 -1.10 -2.24
CA SER A 103 -14.07 -0.04 -1.36
C SER A 103 -12.54 -0.01 -1.38
N LEU A 104 -11.95 1.18 -1.52
CA LEU A 104 -10.50 1.34 -1.34
C LEU A 104 -10.03 0.96 0.07
N ALA A 105 -10.88 1.15 1.09
CA ALA A 105 -10.51 0.93 2.48
C ALA A 105 -10.52 -0.54 2.91
N ASP A 106 -11.25 -1.40 2.19
CA ASP A 106 -11.57 -2.75 2.65
C ASP A 106 -11.30 -3.85 1.61
N ASP A 107 -11.36 -3.52 0.30
CA ASP A 107 -11.29 -4.52 -0.77
C ASP A 107 -10.02 -4.48 -1.61
N VAL A 108 -9.29 -3.35 -1.58
CA VAL A 108 -8.11 -3.10 -2.40
C VAL A 108 -6.90 -2.84 -1.53
N SER A 109 -5.82 -3.58 -1.76
CA SER A 109 -4.55 -3.33 -1.07
C SER A 109 -3.82 -2.15 -1.68
N VAL A 110 -3.42 -1.22 -0.83
CA VAL A 110 -2.59 -0.06 -1.13
C VAL A 110 -1.32 -0.17 -0.28
N LEU A 111 -0.17 -0.20 -0.95
CA LEU A 111 1.14 -0.14 -0.31
C LEU A 111 1.92 1.05 -0.86
N ASP A 112 2.74 1.65 -0.01
CA ASP A 112 3.80 2.55 -0.45
C ASP A 112 5.09 1.76 -0.70
N LEU A 113 5.93 2.22 -1.63
CA LEU A 113 7.33 1.76 -1.75
C LEU A 113 8.17 2.14 -0.54
N ARG A 114 7.81 3.23 0.14
CA ARG A 114 8.43 3.72 1.37
C ARG A 114 7.36 3.94 2.45
N PRO A 115 6.75 2.86 2.95
CA PRO A 115 5.74 2.97 3.99
C PRO A 115 6.37 3.60 5.24
N PHE A 116 5.60 4.45 5.92
CA PHE A 116 6.05 5.20 7.11
C PHE A 116 7.21 6.18 6.88
N VAL A 117 7.69 6.38 5.65
CA VAL A 117 8.83 7.26 5.34
C VAL A 117 8.40 8.31 4.32
N TRP A 118 8.11 9.52 4.78
CA TRP A 118 7.83 10.68 3.91
C TRP A 118 9.13 11.31 3.37
N ALA A 119 9.05 12.12 2.32
CA ALA A 119 10.19 12.80 1.67
C ALA A 119 11.26 13.33 2.64
N GLY A 120 10.86 14.14 3.63
CA GLY A 120 11.80 14.74 4.58
C GLY A 120 12.50 13.76 5.52
N LEU A 121 11.93 12.58 5.77
CA LEU A 121 12.61 11.49 6.49
C LEU A 121 13.50 10.69 5.55
N LYS A 122 13.03 10.40 4.33
CA LYS A 122 13.79 9.68 3.30
C LYS A 122 15.16 10.31 3.07
N ASP A 123 15.23 11.64 2.99
CA ASP A 123 16.49 12.37 2.74
C ASP A 123 17.49 12.30 3.92
N ARG A 124 17.08 11.73 5.06
CA ARG A 124 17.92 11.51 6.26
C ARG A 124 18.32 10.06 6.44
N LEU A 125 17.76 9.14 5.65
CA LEU A 125 18.09 7.73 5.72
C LEU A 125 19.37 7.44 4.95
N GLU A 126 20.18 6.55 5.50
CA GLU A 126 21.32 5.99 4.80
C GLU A 126 20.83 5.08 3.66
N GLU A 127 21.64 4.93 2.61
CA GLU A 127 21.30 4.10 1.45
C GLU A 127 20.96 2.66 1.85
N GLY A 128 21.75 2.06 2.75
CA GLY A 128 21.49 0.71 3.26
C GLY A 128 20.15 0.58 4.00
N GLN A 129 19.66 1.65 4.61
CA GLN A 129 18.36 1.65 5.27
C GLN A 129 17.21 1.68 4.25
N LEU A 130 17.37 2.47 3.17
CA LEU A 130 16.41 2.50 2.07
C LEU A 130 16.35 1.18 1.32
N VAL A 131 17.50 0.56 1.04
CA VAL A 131 17.58 -0.76 0.40
C VAL A 131 16.86 -1.81 1.24
N LYS A 132 17.15 -1.87 2.56
CA LYS A 132 16.47 -2.80 3.47
C LYS A 132 14.96 -2.59 3.50
N LEU A 133 14.49 -1.33 3.49
CA LEU A 133 13.05 -1.03 3.41
C LEU A 133 12.44 -1.57 2.12
N TYR A 134 13.09 -1.34 0.98
CA TYR A 134 12.61 -1.84 -0.31
C TYR A 134 12.55 -3.36 -0.37
N ASP A 135 13.56 -4.06 0.16
CA ASP A 135 13.56 -5.52 0.21
C ASP A 135 12.37 -6.06 1.01
N LEU A 136 12.06 -5.45 2.16
CA LEU A 136 10.91 -5.82 2.98
C LEU A 136 9.57 -5.55 2.27
N VAL A 137 9.45 -4.44 1.56
CA VAL A 137 8.25 -4.12 0.76
C VAL A 137 8.11 -5.12 -0.39
N ILE A 138 9.19 -5.45 -1.10
CA ILE A 138 9.20 -6.45 -2.16
C ILE A 138 8.83 -7.83 -1.62
N GLU A 139 9.30 -8.20 -0.42
CA GLU A 139 8.90 -9.42 0.26
C GLU A 139 7.38 -9.43 0.52
N ALA A 140 6.82 -8.32 1.01
CA ALA A 140 5.38 -8.20 1.25
C ALA A 140 4.55 -8.30 -0.03
N ILE A 141 4.98 -7.64 -1.12
CA ILE A 141 4.34 -7.75 -2.44
C ILE A 141 4.41 -9.20 -2.94
N SER A 142 5.57 -9.84 -2.81
CA SER A 142 5.78 -11.23 -3.22
C SER A 142 4.89 -12.19 -2.44
N ALA A 143 4.72 -11.96 -1.13
CA ALA A 143 3.83 -12.74 -0.27
C ALA A 143 2.34 -12.50 -0.55
N LYS A 144 1.97 -11.28 -1.00
CA LYS A 144 0.62 -10.98 -1.50
C LYS A 144 0.32 -11.71 -2.82
N ARG A 145 1.33 -11.93 -3.66
CA ARG A 145 1.17 -12.54 -5.00
C ARG A 145 0.05 -11.88 -5.82
N PRO A 146 0.05 -10.55 -6.02
CA PRO A 146 -1.03 -9.87 -6.72
C PRO A 146 -1.16 -10.34 -8.17
N ASP A 147 -2.40 -10.42 -8.67
CA ASP A 147 -2.66 -10.70 -10.09
C ASP A 147 -2.34 -9.49 -10.96
N THR A 148 -2.43 -8.30 -10.39
CA THR A 148 -2.15 -7.03 -11.07
C THR A 148 -1.61 -6.01 -10.08
N ILE A 149 -0.57 -5.29 -10.49
CA ILE A 149 -0.01 -4.17 -9.74
C ILE A 149 -0.28 -2.88 -10.52
N LEU A 150 -1.05 -1.97 -9.94
CA LEU A 150 -1.16 -0.60 -10.43
C LEU A 150 -0.12 0.25 -9.74
N ARG A 151 0.98 0.54 -10.44
CA ARG A 151 2.04 1.43 -9.95
C ARG A 151 1.69 2.88 -10.25
N MET A 152 1.62 3.70 -9.20
CA MET A 152 1.30 5.13 -9.32
C MET A 152 2.53 5.96 -8.98
N GLY A 153 3.11 6.57 -10.00
CA GLY A 153 4.27 7.45 -9.89
C GLY A 153 5.57 6.84 -10.44
N ASN A 154 6.54 7.71 -10.69
CA ASN A 154 7.83 7.33 -11.24
C ASN A 154 8.90 7.49 -10.15
N VAL A 155 9.51 6.38 -9.75
CA VAL A 155 10.78 6.44 -9.02
C VAL A 155 11.84 6.43 -10.09
N ARG A 156 12.45 7.60 -10.38
CA ARG A 156 13.66 7.62 -11.20
C ARG A 156 14.73 6.86 -10.42
N HIS A 157 15.15 5.70 -10.93
CA HIS A 157 16.39 5.06 -10.50
C HIS A 157 17.52 6.05 -10.80
N GLN A 158 17.99 6.77 -9.78
CA GLN A 158 19.36 7.24 -9.81
C GLN A 158 20.21 6.05 -9.36
N SER A 159 20.86 5.43 -10.36
CA SER A 159 22.06 4.59 -10.26
C SER A 159 22.04 3.39 -9.32
N LEU A 160 21.67 2.22 -9.85
CA LEU A 160 22.18 0.90 -9.42
C LEU A 160 22.67 0.05 -10.62
N VAL A 161 22.98 0.69 -11.74
CA VAL A 161 23.60 0.04 -12.90
C VAL A 161 24.66 0.97 -13.46
N GLU A 162 25.86 0.90 -12.90
CA GLU A 162 27.15 1.12 -13.58
C GLU A 162 28.25 0.76 -12.58
N GLY A 163 28.61 -0.52 -12.58
CA GLY A 163 29.53 -1.15 -11.65
C GLY A 163 29.69 -2.64 -11.94
N GLN A 164 29.81 -2.99 -13.24
CA GLN A 164 30.38 -4.24 -13.73
C GLN A 164 31.31 -3.90 -14.88
#